data_AF-A0AAU3JQL6-F1
#
_entry.id   AF-A0AAU3JQL6-F1
#
_cell.length_a   1.000
_cell.length_b   1.000
_cell.length_c   1.000
_cell.angle_alpha   90.00
_cell.angle_beta   90.00
_cell.angle_gamma   90.00
#
_symmetry.space_group_name_H-M   'P 1'
#
loop_
_entity.id
_entity.type
_entity.pdbx_description
1 polymer ?
#
loop_
_entity_poly.entity_id
_entity_poly.type
_entity_poly.pdbx_seq_one_letter_code
_entity_poly.pdbx_strand_id
1 'polypeptide(L)'
;MTVTATDLSLPESAYTPIDLTALPGPFVVVHSLTTLVDVCLNRDMMGLPKSTMLGGVERMRVSAQSLTRAARGFTRDHSQTGVHGFNTRQLPGKTAEYLRERGIDGADALPAAALIVTAAGPSIDLTHPDRTLTSLYVPSSAPAALAELLLDHWDDLEDPRLAMEKAITTAAAAVAEPGRNRGRTAGKATSKGQADTVPVEIKATAQQTLAPGLATDIALFGRMLPELPGVHGNVRSAAMMAHAFTVDAKELLTDDFVTSDEWGSGGVFSNLGEQYLNSGTLYRYAALDRRQLRANLAAGADTGTVERIAQRTERDWTTAVAYALPEARRTRTGSWAPPTLVVAATTRAPYTAAGAFETPIAPPAGIAAATRLTDFLSRIGLHAGIGRWLPPAGESAPRLPQGITWEDRRP
;
A
#
# COMPACT_ATOMS: atom_id res chain seq x y z
N MET A 1 14.25 -3.05 28.95
CA MET A 1 15.41 -3.54 28.17
C MET A 1 15.85 -2.45 27.20
N THR A 2 16.98 -1.83 27.50
CA THR A 2 17.62 -0.78 26.71
C THR A 2 18.26 -1.41 25.46
N VAL A 3 17.75 -1.09 24.27
CA VAL A 3 18.32 -1.56 23.00
C VAL A 3 19.51 -0.67 22.67
N THR A 4 20.72 -1.18 22.89
CA THR A 4 21.97 -0.57 22.45
C THR A 4 22.16 -0.78 20.94
N ALA A 5 22.46 0.31 20.25
CA ALA A 5 22.69 0.37 18.82
C ALA A 5 24.03 -0.26 18.44
N THR A 6 24.07 -1.56 18.25
CA THR A 6 25.14 -2.23 17.50
C THR A 6 24.64 -3.60 17.03
N ASP A 7 24.77 -3.83 15.73
CA ASP A 7 24.64 -5.14 15.06
C ASP A 7 23.24 -5.69 14.70
N LEU A 8 22.43 -4.85 14.03
CA LEU A 8 21.39 -5.35 13.12
C LEU A 8 21.95 -5.36 11.70
N SER A 9 22.74 -6.38 11.36
CA SER A 9 23.09 -6.65 9.96
C SER A 9 21.79 -6.83 9.18
N LEU A 10 21.56 -5.95 8.19
CA LEU A 10 20.44 -6.06 7.27
C LEU A 10 20.45 -7.49 6.67
N PRO A 11 19.33 -8.22 6.60
CA PRO A 11 19.28 -9.33 5.64
C PRO A 11 19.62 -8.75 4.26
N GLU A 12 20.50 -9.42 3.53
CA GLU A 12 20.94 -8.99 2.20
C GLU A 12 19.70 -8.93 1.30
N SER A 13 19.13 -7.74 1.14
CA SER A 13 17.98 -7.55 0.27
C SER A 13 18.42 -7.90 -1.14
N ALA A 14 17.63 -8.71 -1.85
CA ALA A 14 17.84 -8.97 -3.28
C ALA A 14 17.83 -7.67 -4.13
N TYR A 15 17.43 -6.54 -3.54
CA TYR A 15 17.42 -5.24 -4.17
C TYR A 15 18.50 -4.35 -3.60
N THR A 16 19.26 -3.76 -4.51
CA THR A 16 20.17 -2.68 -4.14
C THR A 16 19.37 -1.47 -3.66
N PRO A 17 19.59 -0.97 -2.43
CA PRO A 17 18.90 0.21 -1.92
C PRO A 17 19.23 1.46 -2.72
N ILE A 18 18.25 2.33 -2.98
CA ILE A 18 18.45 3.65 -3.59
C ILE A 18 18.36 4.70 -2.47
N ASP A 19 19.47 5.35 -2.17
CA ASP A 19 19.56 6.35 -1.11
C ASP A 19 19.88 7.73 -1.67
N LEU A 20 18.95 8.67 -1.49
CA LEU A 20 19.08 10.07 -1.89
C LEU A 20 19.04 11.01 -0.69
N THR A 21 19.04 10.49 0.54
CA THR A 21 18.73 11.24 1.76
C THR A 21 19.74 12.34 2.06
N ALA A 22 21.00 12.16 1.64
CA ALA A 22 22.06 13.16 1.74
C ALA A 22 21.92 14.31 0.73
N LEU A 23 21.13 14.14 -0.34
CA LEU A 23 20.98 15.13 -1.39
C LEU A 23 19.93 16.20 -1.00
N PRO A 24 20.16 17.49 -1.32
CA PRO A 24 19.23 18.55 -0.96
C PRO A 24 18.01 18.59 -1.88
N GLY A 25 16.86 19.00 -1.36
CA GLY A 25 15.66 19.25 -2.17
C GLY A 25 14.37 18.85 -1.45
N PRO A 26 13.25 19.53 -1.75
CA PRO A 26 11.96 19.25 -1.10
C PRO A 26 11.26 17.99 -1.65
N PHE A 27 11.59 17.56 -2.87
CA PHE A 27 10.99 16.37 -3.48
C PHE A 27 12.04 15.37 -3.91
N VAL A 28 11.69 14.09 -3.81
CA VAL A 28 12.35 12.97 -4.49
C VAL A 28 11.44 12.53 -5.63
N VAL A 29 12.00 12.30 -6.82
CA VAL A 29 11.30 11.71 -7.96
C VAL A 29 11.99 10.43 -8.39
N VAL A 30 11.21 9.45 -8.84
CA VAL A 30 11.71 8.20 -9.40
C VAL A 30 11.03 7.99 -10.74
N HIS A 31 11.84 7.91 -11.79
CA HIS A 31 11.44 7.48 -13.12
C HIS A 31 12.06 6.12 -13.38
N SER A 32 11.27 5.15 -13.83
CA SER A 32 11.81 3.84 -14.19
C SER A 32 11.17 3.29 -15.47
N LEU A 33 11.96 2.53 -16.21
CA LEU A 33 11.53 1.75 -17.36
C LEU A 33 11.77 0.27 -17.06
N THR A 34 10.75 -0.56 -17.31
CA THR A 34 10.83 -2.01 -17.12
C THR A 34 10.20 -2.69 -18.33
N THR A 35 10.99 -3.48 -19.06
CA THR A 35 10.47 -4.32 -20.14
C THR A 35 9.82 -5.56 -19.54
N LEU A 36 8.59 -5.87 -19.97
CA LEU A 36 7.79 -6.98 -19.49
C LEU A 36 7.33 -7.84 -20.67
N VAL A 37 7.28 -9.14 -20.47
CA VAL A 37 6.88 -10.14 -21.48
C VAL A 37 5.75 -10.99 -20.91
N ASP A 38 4.63 -11.05 -21.65
CA ASP A 38 3.46 -11.89 -21.40
C ASP A 38 2.93 -11.81 -19.96
N VAL A 39 2.72 -10.58 -19.49
CA VAL A 39 2.29 -10.30 -18.11
C VAL A 39 0.85 -9.81 -18.01
N CYS A 40 0.23 -10.03 -16.85
CA CYS A 40 -1.08 -9.46 -16.49
C CYS A 40 -1.03 -8.81 -15.10
N LEU A 41 -0.18 -7.79 -14.96
CA LEU A 41 0.09 -7.11 -13.67
C LEU A 41 -1.16 -6.44 -13.08
N ASN A 42 -2.11 -6.01 -13.91
CA ASN A 42 -3.35 -5.41 -13.45
C ASN A 42 -4.48 -5.62 -14.45
N ARG A 43 -5.57 -6.26 -14.01
CA ARG A 43 -6.75 -6.56 -14.82
C ARG A 43 -8.03 -5.86 -14.34
N ASP A 44 -9.03 -5.82 -15.21
CA ASP A 44 -10.38 -5.38 -14.90
C ASP A 44 -11.28 -6.53 -14.39
N MET A 45 -12.59 -6.28 -14.30
CA MET A 45 -13.57 -7.26 -13.82
C MET A 45 -13.79 -8.43 -14.79
N MET A 46 -13.48 -8.24 -16.08
CA MET A 46 -13.61 -9.27 -17.12
C MET A 46 -12.30 -10.05 -17.31
N GLY A 47 -11.24 -9.68 -16.59
CA GLY A 47 -9.95 -10.35 -16.65
C GLY A 47 -8.99 -9.77 -17.69
N LEU A 48 -9.38 -8.72 -18.40
CA LEU A 48 -8.54 -8.05 -19.40
C LEU A 48 -7.49 -7.14 -18.71
N PRO A 49 -6.23 -7.15 -19.16
CA PRO A 49 -5.23 -6.18 -18.75
C PRO A 49 -5.74 -4.75 -18.95
N LYS A 50 -5.62 -3.93 -17.92
CA LYS A 50 -6.04 -2.53 -18.00
C LYS A 50 -5.22 -1.80 -19.05
N SER A 51 -5.88 -0.85 -19.73
CA SER A 51 -5.25 -0.01 -20.73
C SER A 51 -5.56 1.47 -20.54
N THR A 52 -4.94 2.30 -21.37
CA THR A 52 -5.17 3.74 -21.50
C THR A 52 -4.82 4.24 -22.90
N MET A 53 -5.38 5.36 -23.32
CA MET A 53 -5.05 6.02 -24.60
C MET A 53 -4.04 7.14 -24.37
N LEU A 54 -2.96 7.17 -25.16
CA LEU A 54 -2.00 8.27 -25.17
C LEU A 54 -1.37 8.40 -26.56
N GLY A 55 -1.42 9.60 -27.14
CA GLY A 55 -0.87 9.87 -28.47
C GLY A 55 -1.53 9.08 -29.59
N GLY A 56 -2.84 8.81 -29.48
CA GLY A 56 -3.62 8.11 -30.50
C GLY A 56 -3.52 6.58 -30.48
N VAL A 57 -2.74 5.98 -29.57
CA VAL A 57 -2.63 4.52 -29.44
C VAL A 57 -3.06 4.03 -28.06
N GLU A 58 -3.59 2.81 -28.01
CA GLU A 58 -3.86 2.10 -26.75
C GLU A 58 -2.54 1.60 -26.16
N ARG A 59 -2.39 1.66 -24.84
CA ARG A 59 -1.21 1.23 -24.08
C ARG A 59 -1.63 0.39 -22.90
N MET A 60 -0.82 -0.59 -22.52
CA MET A 60 -1.01 -1.28 -21.25
C MET A 60 -0.89 -0.26 -20.12
N ARG A 61 -1.78 -0.34 -19.12
CA ARG A 61 -1.77 0.51 -17.93
C ARG A 61 -1.74 -0.33 -16.67
N VAL A 62 -0.87 0.03 -15.73
CA VAL A 62 -0.91 -0.48 -14.35
C VAL A 62 -1.43 0.62 -13.44
N SER A 63 -2.47 0.31 -12.66
CA SER A 63 -3.11 1.32 -11.82
C SER A 63 -2.20 1.81 -10.69
N ALA A 64 -2.28 3.10 -10.36
CA ALA A 64 -1.53 3.69 -9.25
C ALA A 64 -1.82 2.98 -7.93
N GLN A 65 -3.05 2.50 -7.72
CA GLN A 65 -3.45 1.73 -6.54
C GLN A 65 -2.72 0.37 -6.46
N SER A 66 -2.57 -0.31 -7.59
CA SER A 66 -1.87 -1.58 -7.68
C SER A 66 -0.36 -1.41 -7.41
N LEU A 67 0.26 -0.37 -7.98
CA LEU A 67 1.65 0.00 -7.71
C LEU A 67 1.86 0.42 -6.25
N THR A 68 0.93 1.22 -5.71
CA THR A 68 0.96 1.63 -4.30
C THR A 68 0.89 0.42 -3.38
N ARG A 69 0.03 -0.56 -3.67
CA ARG A 69 -0.03 -1.81 -2.91
C ARG A 69 1.28 -2.59 -2.96
N ALA A 70 1.88 -2.72 -4.16
CA ALA A 70 3.16 -3.40 -4.33
C ALA A 70 4.27 -2.70 -3.54
N ALA A 71 4.36 -1.38 -3.64
CA ALA A 71 5.33 -0.57 -2.89
C ALA A 71 5.12 -0.69 -1.37
N ARG A 72 3.87 -0.67 -0.88
CA ARG A 72 3.54 -0.88 0.55
C ARG A 72 3.96 -2.25 1.06
N GLY A 73 3.73 -3.29 0.27
CA GLY A 73 4.16 -4.66 0.61
C GLY A 73 5.68 -4.71 0.73
N PHE A 74 6.37 -4.19 -0.28
CA PHE A 74 7.84 -4.12 -0.29
C PHE A 74 8.38 -3.35 0.92
N THR A 75 7.87 -2.14 1.18
CA THR A 75 8.33 -1.35 2.33
C THR A 75 8.06 -2.08 3.62
N ARG A 76 6.90 -2.72 3.78
CA ARG A 76 6.61 -3.50 4.99
C ARG A 76 7.60 -4.64 5.20
N ASP A 77 7.84 -5.43 4.17
CA ASP A 77 8.68 -6.64 4.27
C ASP A 77 10.17 -6.30 4.47
N HIS A 78 10.59 -5.10 4.08
CA HIS A 78 11.99 -4.66 4.16
C HIS A 78 12.26 -3.55 5.19
N SER A 79 11.23 -2.86 5.71
CA SER A 79 11.47 -1.83 6.72
C SER A 79 11.81 -2.46 8.05
N GLN A 80 12.83 -1.92 8.69
CA GLN A 80 13.23 -2.30 10.04
C GLN A 80 12.58 -1.42 11.12
N THR A 81 11.61 -0.58 10.74
CA THR A 81 11.00 0.38 11.67
C THR A 81 10.01 -0.28 12.64
N GLY A 82 9.47 -1.45 12.29
CA GLY A 82 8.54 -2.23 13.12
C GLY A 82 7.15 -1.62 13.29
N VAL A 83 6.91 -0.38 12.85
CA VAL A 83 5.64 0.33 12.98
C VAL A 83 5.00 0.50 11.61
N HIS A 84 3.96 -0.28 11.35
CA HIS A 84 3.32 -0.38 10.03
C HIS A 84 1.84 0.01 10.07
N GLY A 85 1.33 0.45 8.92
CA GLY A 85 -0.10 0.62 8.72
C GLY A 85 -0.74 -0.67 8.22
N PHE A 86 -1.85 -1.07 8.83
CA PHE A 86 -2.71 -2.17 8.37
C PHE A 86 -4.04 -1.65 7.84
N ASN A 87 -4.35 -1.98 6.58
CA ASN A 87 -5.65 -1.71 5.99
C ASN A 87 -6.56 -2.91 6.27
N THR A 88 -7.50 -2.78 7.19
CA THR A 88 -8.28 -3.90 7.70
C THR A 88 -9.70 -3.51 8.04
N ARG A 89 -10.61 -4.48 7.94
CA ARG A 89 -11.91 -4.42 8.61
C ARG A 89 -11.90 -5.15 9.94
N GLN A 90 -10.92 -6.01 10.20
CA GLN A 90 -10.90 -6.95 11.33
C GLN A 90 -10.37 -6.34 12.63
N LEU A 91 -10.42 -5.01 12.79
CA LEU A 91 -9.90 -4.36 14.00
C LEU A 91 -10.58 -4.87 15.28
N PRO A 92 -11.91 -5.05 15.35
CA PRO A 92 -12.55 -5.66 16.52
C PRO A 92 -12.09 -7.10 16.75
N GLY A 93 -12.05 -7.93 15.70
CA GLY A 93 -11.61 -9.31 15.80
C GLY A 93 -10.19 -9.45 16.35
N LYS A 94 -9.26 -8.63 15.85
CA LYS A 94 -7.88 -8.59 16.34
C LYS A 94 -7.78 -8.07 17.77
N THR A 95 -8.55 -7.04 18.14
CA THR A 95 -8.60 -6.55 19.53
C THR A 95 -9.11 -7.64 20.48
N ALA A 96 -10.13 -8.41 20.06
CA ALA A 96 -10.65 -9.54 20.83
C ALA A 96 -9.64 -10.70 20.96
N GLU A 97 -8.80 -10.96 19.95
CA GLU A 97 -7.70 -11.93 20.08
C GLU A 97 -6.75 -11.53 21.21
N TYR A 98 -6.32 -10.26 21.30
CA TYR A 98 -5.48 -9.77 22.39
C TYR A 98 -6.14 -9.91 23.77
N LEU A 99 -7.45 -9.65 23.89
CA LEU A 99 -8.19 -9.83 25.15
C LEU A 99 -8.21 -11.30 25.59
N ARG A 100 -8.39 -12.24 24.65
CA ARG A 100 -8.36 -13.68 24.95
C ARG A 100 -7.00 -14.15 25.43
N GLU A 101 -5.92 -13.63 24.83
CA GLU A 101 -4.55 -13.90 25.29
C GLU A 101 -4.30 -13.39 26.73
N ARG A 102 -5.13 -12.47 27.23
CA ARG A 102 -5.10 -11.96 28.61
C ARG A 102 -6.11 -12.64 29.55
N GLY A 103 -6.79 -13.69 29.08
CA GLY A 103 -7.69 -14.51 29.89
C GLY A 103 -9.16 -14.11 29.87
N ILE A 104 -9.57 -13.17 29.02
CA ILE A 104 -10.98 -12.82 28.83
C ILE A 104 -11.68 -13.89 27.99
N ASP A 105 -12.87 -14.34 28.41
CA ASP A 105 -13.64 -15.35 27.69
C ASP A 105 -14.03 -14.89 26.27
N GLY A 106 -14.17 -15.84 25.36
CA GLY A 106 -14.52 -15.56 23.97
C GLY A 106 -15.89 -14.90 23.79
N ALA A 107 -16.85 -15.19 24.67
CA ALA A 107 -18.18 -14.58 24.68
C ALA A 107 -18.14 -13.10 25.05
N ASP A 108 -17.24 -12.70 25.96
CA ASP A 108 -17.11 -11.32 26.43
C ASP A 108 -16.13 -10.49 25.59
N ALA A 109 -15.05 -11.11 25.11
CA ALA A 109 -13.96 -10.42 24.41
C ALA A 109 -14.42 -9.72 23.13
N LEU A 110 -15.31 -10.35 22.35
CA LEU A 110 -15.73 -9.80 21.06
C LEU A 110 -16.71 -8.62 21.20
N PRO A 111 -17.78 -8.68 22.04
CA PRO A 111 -18.60 -7.51 22.35
C PRO A 111 -17.79 -6.36 22.95
N ALA A 112 -16.85 -6.63 23.86
CA ALA A 112 -15.99 -5.60 24.44
C ALA A 112 -15.12 -4.92 23.38
N ALA A 113 -14.46 -5.70 22.53
CA ALA A 113 -13.66 -5.19 21.42
C ALA A 113 -14.50 -4.37 20.41
N ALA A 114 -15.71 -4.85 20.09
CA ALA A 114 -16.61 -4.15 19.19
C ALA A 114 -17.08 -2.80 19.78
N LEU A 115 -17.33 -2.76 21.10
CA LEU A 115 -17.65 -1.54 21.83
C LEU A 115 -16.52 -0.52 21.74
N ILE A 116 -15.29 -0.89 22.13
CA ILE A 116 -14.17 0.08 22.18
C ILE A 116 -13.79 0.58 20.79
N VAL A 117 -13.86 -0.28 19.76
CA VAL A 117 -13.62 0.14 18.37
C VAL A 117 -14.71 1.12 17.92
N THR A 118 -15.96 0.93 18.35
CA THR A 118 -17.03 1.89 18.05
C THR A 118 -16.86 3.20 18.81
N ALA A 119 -16.44 3.15 20.07
CA ALA A 119 -16.10 4.32 20.90
C ALA A 119 -14.92 5.12 20.32
N ALA A 120 -13.97 4.43 19.68
CA ALA A 120 -12.89 5.05 18.93
C ALA A 120 -13.36 5.71 17.62
N GLY A 121 -14.63 5.55 17.20
CA GLY A 121 -15.22 6.23 16.05
C GLY A 121 -15.73 5.30 14.92
N PRO A 122 -14.95 4.30 14.46
CA PRO A 122 -15.37 3.39 13.40
C PRO A 122 -16.67 2.64 13.68
N SER A 123 -17.53 2.50 12.67
CA SER A 123 -18.76 1.72 12.83
C SER A 123 -18.53 0.22 12.61
N ILE A 124 -19.07 -0.60 13.51
CA ILE A 124 -19.01 -2.07 13.44
C ILE A 124 -20.15 -2.67 12.62
N ASP A 125 -19.89 -3.85 12.06
CA ASP A 125 -20.88 -4.70 11.42
C ASP A 125 -21.51 -5.61 12.48
N LEU A 126 -22.70 -5.30 12.98
CA LEU A 126 -23.31 -6.06 14.09
C LEU A 126 -23.61 -7.52 13.74
N THR A 127 -23.71 -7.89 12.45
CA THR A 127 -23.92 -9.28 12.03
C THR A 127 -22.61 -10.06 11.91
N HIS A 128 -21.50 -9.35 11.77
CA HIS A 128 -20.14 -9.87 11.77
C HIS A 128 -19.26 -8.99 12.67
N PRO A 129 -19.45 -9.05 14.00
CA PRO A 129 -18.88 -8.08 14.95
C PRO A 129 -17.36 -8.16 15.05
N ASP A 130 -16.72 -9.17 14.43
CA ASP A 130 -15.29 -9.21 14.20
C ASP A 130 -14.80 -8.14 13.22
N ARG A 131 -15.72 -7.44 12.53
CA ARG A 131 -15.42 -6.51 11.44
C ARG A 131 -16.09 -5.15 11.58
N THR A 132 -15.43 -4.14 11.06
CA THR A 132 -16.00 -2.83 10.78
C THR A 132 -16.77 -2.81 9.45
N LEU A 133 -17.68 -1.83 9.31
CA LEU A 133 -18.46 -1.63 8.07
C LEU A 133 -17.60 -1.12 6.91
N THR A 134 -16.52 -0.40 7.22
CA THR A 134 -15.58 0.20 6.27
C THR A 134 -14.17 -0.24 6.60
N SER A 135 -13.31 -0.32 5.58
CA SER A 135 -11.90 -0.65 5.82
C SER A 135 -11.20 0.54 6.45
N LEU A 136 -10.44 0.29 7.50
CA LEU A 136 -9.68 1.28 8.25
C LEU A 136 -8.20 1.09 7.97
N TYR A 137 -7.45 2.19 7.85
CA TYR A 137 -6.00 2.12 7.77
C TYR A 137 -5.38 2.51 9.11
N VAL A 138 -5.05 1.56 9.98
CA VAL A 138 -4.65 1.84 11.37
C VAL A 138 -3.24 1.36 11.68
N PRO A 139 -2.56 1.91 12.69
CA PRO A 139 -1.28 1.38 13.16
C PRO A 139 -1.41 -0.10 13.57
N SER A 140 -0.35 -0.87 13.38
CA SER A 140 -0.26 -2.28 13.79
C SER A 140 -0.44 -2.50 15.29
N SER A 141 -0.09 -1.50 16.11
CA SER A 141 -0.24 -1.51 17.56
C SER A 141 -1.66 -1.23 18.04
N ALA A 142 -2.55 -0.71 17.18
CA ALA A 142 -3.89 -0.29 17.59
C ALA A 142 -4.73 -1.39 18.26
N PRO A 143 -4.77 -2.65 17.77
CA PRO A 143 -5.54 -3.69 18.43
C PRO A 143 -5.06 -3.99 19.87
N ALA A 144 -3.74 -4.04 20.08
CA ALA A 144 -3.17 -4.26 21.40
C ALA A 144 -3.46 -3.09 22.34
N ALA A 145 -3.26 -1.85 21.87
CA ALA A 145 -3.50 -0.65 22.67
C ALA A 145 -4.99 -0.49 23.08
N LEU A 146 -5.92 -0.83 22.19
CA LEU A 146 -7.35 -0.84 22.50
C LEU A 146 -7.72 -1.94 23.51
N ALA A 147 -7.06 -3.10 23.43
CA ALA A 147 -7.28 -4.21 24.37
C ALA A 147 -6.77 -3.85 25.77
N GLU A 148 -5.56 -3.29 25.89
CA GLU A 148 -5.03 -2.84 27.19
C GLU A 148 -5.90 -1.72 27.79
N LEU A 149 -6.36 -0.76 26.99
CA LEU A 149 -7.31 0.27 27.45
C LEU A 149 -8.62 -0.33 27.98
N LEU A 150 -9.12 -1.38 27.34
CA LEU A 150 -10.31 -2.10 27.82
C LEU A 150 -10.06 -2.81 29.14
N LEU A 151 -8.87 -3.41 29.33
CA LEU A 151 -8.53 -4.12 30.56
C LEU A 151 -8.37 -3.15 31.74
N ASP A 152 -7.76 -1.98 31.50
CA ASP A 152 -7.60 -0.92 32.52
C ASP A 152 -8.94 -0.36 33.02
N HIS A 153 -10.00 -0.47 32.21
CA HIS A 153 -11.35 0.05 32.49
C HIS A 153 -12.43 -1.04 32.40
N TRP A 154 -12.08 -2.29 32.68
CA TRP A 154 -12.97 -3.43 32.40
C TRP A 154 -14.30 -3.33 33.16
N ASP A 155 -14.23 -2.98 34.44
CA ASP A 155 -15.37 -2.88 35.35
C ASP A 155 -16.19 -1.61 35.08
N ASP A 156 -15.53 -0.50 34.77
CA ASP A 156 -16.17 0.78 34.40
C ASP A 156 -17.07 0.67 33.16
N LEU A 157 -16.86 -0.37 32.35
CA LEU A 157 -17.53 -0.59 31.07
C LEU A 157 -18.50 -1.76 31.06
N GLU A 158 -18.84 -2.35 32.23
CA GLU A 158 -19.73 -3.51 32.32
C GLU A 158 -21.08 -3.27 31.61
N ASP A 159 -21.79 -2.21 32.00
CA ASP A 159 -23.10 -1.87 31.42
C ASP A 159 -23.03 -1.66 29.88
N PRO A 160 -22.11 -0.83 29.35
CA PRO A 160 -21.88 -0.71 27.90
C PRO A 160 -21.55 -2.04 27.20
N ARG A 161 -20.73 -2.91 27.82
CA ARG A 161 -20.33 -4.21 27.25
C ARG A 161 -21.53 -5.15 27.12
N LEU A 162 -22.32 -5.29 28.19
CA LEU A 162 -23.54 -6.10 28.19
C LEU A 162 -24.60 -5.57 27.19
N ALA A 163 -24.70 -4.25 27.06
CA ALA A 163 -25.60 -3.63 26.09
C ALA A 163 -25.15 -3.89 24.63
N MET A 164 -23.83 -3.86 24.36
CA MET A 164 -23.26 -4.22 23.07
C MET A 164 -23.50 -5.70 22.73
N GLU A 165 -23.29 -6.59 23.69
CA GLU A 165 -23.55 -8.02 23.54
C GLU A 165 -25.02 -8.28 23.15
N LYS A 166 -25.97 -7.67 23.87
CA LYS A 166 -27.40 -7.74 23.54
C LYS A 166 -27.70 -7.24 22.13
N ALA A 167 -27.05 -6.16 21.69
CA ALA A 167 -27.22 -5.61 20.35
C ALA A 167 -26.72 -6.58 19.26
N ILE A 168 -25.57 -7.21 19.48
CA ILE A 168 -25.00 -8.23 18.60
C ILE A 168 -25.92 -9.45 18.53
N THR A 169 -26.34 -10.00 19.67
CA THR A 169 -27.23 -11.17 19.74
C THR A 169 -28.57 -10.91 19.05
N THR A 170 -29.14 -9.71 19.24
CA THR A 170 -30.37 -9.29 18.56
C THR A 170 -30.17 -9.17 17.05
N ALA A 171 -29.02 -8.68 16.59
CA ALA A 171 -28.71 -8.57 15.18
C ALA A 171 -28.52 -9.96 14.53
N ALA A 172 -27.82 -10.87 15.20
CA ALA A 172 -27.61 -12.25 14.75
C ALA A 172 -28.93 -13.02 14.62
N ALA A 173 -29.81 -12.94 15.63
CA ALA A 173 -31.13 -13.58 15.60
C ALA A 173 -32.00 -13.06 14.44
N ALA A 174 -31.93 -11.77 14.13
CA ALA A 174 -32.70 -11.17 13.03
C ALA A 174 -32.23 -11.61 11.64
N VAL A 175 -30.97 -12.04 11.46
CA VAL A 175 -30.46 -12.57 10.19
C VAL A 175 -30.89 -14.02 9.98
N ALA A 176 -31.11 -14.78 11.06
CA ALA A 176 -31.56 -16.17 11.00
C ALA A 176 -33.02 -16.31 10.50
N GLU A 177 -33.82 -15.24 10.52
CA GLU A 177 -35.17 -15.23 9.95
C GLU A 177 -35.15 -14.81 8.46
N PRO A 178 -35.47 -15.71 7.51
CA PRO A 178 -35.46 -15.37 6.09
C PRO A 178 -36.56 -14.34 5.75
N GLY A 179 -36.16 -13.18 5.19
CA GLY A 179 -37.06 -12.16 4.65
C GLY A 179 -36.92 -10.75 5.24
N ARG A 180 -36.23 -10.58 6.37
CA ARG A 180 -35.97 -9.26 6.97
C ARG A 180 -34.62 -8.70 6.53
N ASN A 181 -34.60 -8.01 5.40
CA ASN A 181 -33.41 -7.24 4.99
C ASN A 181 -33.27 -6.00 5.91
N ARG A 182 -32.46 -6.08 6.96
CA ARG A 182 -32.06 -4.89 7.73
C ARG A 182 -30.96 -4.15 6.97
N GLY A 183 -31.23 -2.90 6.61
CA GLY A 183 -30.22 -2.03 6.02
C GLY A 183 -29.06 -1.79 7.01
N ARG A 184 -27.81 -1.82 6.50
CA ARG A 184 -26.56 -1.49 7.23
C ARG A 184 -26.67 -0.24 8.11
N THR A 185 -27.53 0.70 7.75
CA THR A 185 -27.77 1.96 8.46
C THR A 185 -28.39 1.77 9.84
N ALA A 186 -29.29 0.81 10.03
CA ALA A 186 -29.93 0.56 11.33
C ALA A 186 -28.91 0.02 12.35
N GLY A 187 -28.08 -0.95 11.95
CA GLY A 187 -27.01 -1.49 12.81
C GLY A 187 -25.94 -0.47 13.16
N LYS A 188 -25.64 0.47 12.25
CA LYS A 188 -24.74 1.59 12.49
C LYS A 188 -25.25 2.55 13.58
N ALA A 189 -26.55 2.84 13.61
CA ALA A 189 -27.13 3.72 14.62
C ALA A 189 -27.11 3.07 16.01
N THR A 190 -27.47 1.79 16.10
CA THR A 190 -27.45 1.04 17.37
C THR A 190 -26.05 0.93 17.96
N SER A 191 -25.02 0.61 17.16
CA SER A 191 -23.65 0.52 17.66
C SER A 191 -23.14 1.86 18.17
N LYS A 192 -23.43 2.96 17.46
CA LYS A 192 -23.08 4.31 17.92
C LYS A 192 -23.76 4.67 19.24
N GLY A 193 -25.04 4.34 19.42
CA GLY A 193 -25.74 4.58 20.69
C GLY A 193 -25.09 3.89 21.89
N GLN A 194 -24.57 2.66 21.71
CA GLN A 194 -23.82 1.98 22.77
C GLN A 194 -22.42 2.55 22.98
N ALA A 195 -21.75 2.99 21.91
CA ALA A 195 -20.50 3.73 22.07
C ALA A 195 -20.72 5.03 22.84
N ASP A 196 -21.86 5.70 22.68
CA ASP A 196 -22.16 6.96 23.36
C ASP A 196 -22.24 6.82 24.89
N THR A 197 -22.51 5.63 25.43
CA THR A 197 -22.51 5.37 26.89
C THR A 197 -21.10 5.23 27.48
N VAL A 198 -20.06 5.07 26.68
CA VAL A 198 -18.67 5.02 27.13
C VAL A 198 -18.22 6.42 27.62
N PRO A 199 -17.53 6.54 28.78
CA PRO A 199 -16.98 7.79 29.27
C PRO A 199 -16.14 8.56 28.23
N VAL A 200 -16.18 9.90 28.29
CA VAL A 200 -15.56 10.78 27.28
C VAL A 200 -14.04 10.63 27.27
N GLU A 201 -13.44 10.44 28.43
CA GLU A 201 -12.00 10.25 28.64
C GLU A 201 -11.51 8.95 27.98
N ILE A 202 -12.27 7.86 28.13
CA ILE A 202 -11.98 6.56 27.52
C ILE A 202 -12.13 6.66 25.99
N LYS A 203 -13.18 7.33 25.50
CA LYS A 203 -13.34 7.60 24.06
C LYS A 203 -12.15 8.36 23.48
N ALA A 204 -11.72 9.43 24.15
CA ALA A 204 -10.60 10.25 23.69
C ALA A 204 -9.30 9.43 23.62
N THR A 205 -9.03 8.61 24.64
CA THR A 205 -7.87 7.71 24.65
C THR A 205 -7.97 6.64 23.56
N ALA A 206 -9.16 6.05 23.36
CA ALA A 206 -9.40 5.09 22.30
C ALA A 206 -9.16 5.70 20.90
N GLN A 207 -9.61 6.93 20.66
CA GLN A 207 -9.35 7.68 19.42
C GLN A 207 -7.85 7.95 19.24
N GLN A 208 -7.13 8.28 20.32
CA GLN A 208 -5.69 8.49 20.29
C GLN A 208 -4.91 7.23 19.87
N THR A 209 -5.36 6.02 20.25
CA THR A 209 -4.72 4.77 19.81
C THR A 209 -4.74 4.58 18.29
N LEU A 210 -5.69 5.21 17.59
CA LEU A 210 -5.81 5.16 16.13
C LEU A 210 -4.96 6.22 15.42
N ALA A 211 -4.34 7.13 16.16
CA ALA A 211 -3.47 8.16 15.61
C ALA A 211 -2.30 7.52 14.85
N PRO A 212 -1.86 8.11 13.73
CA PRO A 212 -0.82 7.51 12.87
C PRO A 212 0.53 7.31 13.58
N GLY A 213 0.88 8.18 14.54
CA GLY A 213 2.15 8.11 15.27
C GLY A 213 3.35 8.01 14.33
N LEU A 214 4.13 6.95 14.48
CA LEU A 214 5.30 6.65 13.62
C LEU A 214 5.01 5.62 12.52
N ALA A 215 3.74 5.34 12.20
CA ALA A 215 3.37 4.42 11.13
C ALA A 215 3.77 4.98 9.76
N THR A 216 4.93 4.54 9.27
CA THR A 216 5.58 5.05 8.06
C THR A 216 4.71 4.90 6.81
N ASP A 217 3.96 3.80 6.68
CA ASP A 217 3.07 3.60 5.54
C ASP A 217 1.88 4.60 5.53
N ILE A 218 1.34 4.95 6.71
CA ILE A 218 0.27 5.96 6.82
C ILE A 218 0.85 7.34 6.51
N ALA A 219 2.05 7.64 6.99
CA ALA A 219 2.75 8.89 6.70
C ALA A 219 3.09 9.04 5.20
N LEU A 220 3.46 7.95 4.53
CA LEU A 220 3.75 7.95 3.09
C LEU A 220 2.48 8.11 2.27
N PHE A 221 1.47 7.26 2.48
CA PHE A 221 0.36 7.12 1.54
C PHE A 221 -0.95 7.78 2.00
N GLY A 222 -0.94 8.36 3.20
CA GLY A 222 -2.10 9.02 3.77
C GLY A 222 -3.22 8.08 4.19
N ARG A 223 -4.27 8.68 4.72
CA ARG A 223 -5.47 8.02 5.22
C ARG A 223 -6.65 8.98 5.23
N MET A 224 -7.83 8.44 4.98
CA MET A 224 -9.10 9.12 5.23
C MET A 224 -9.92 8.31 6.23
N LEU A 225 -10.21 8.88 7.40
CA LEU A 225 -11.12 8.34 8.41
C LEU A 225 -12.07 9.46 8.86
N PRO A 226 -13.20 9.64 8.16
CA PRO A 226 -14.10 10.76 8.41
C PRO A 226 -14.80 10.68 9.78
N GLU A 227 -14.87 9.50 10.39
CA GLU A 227 -15.47 9.31 11.70
C GLU A 227 -14.60 9.86 12.85
N LEU A 228 -13.33 10.15 12.60
CA LEU A 228 -12.38 10.67 13.60
C LEU A 228 -12.13 12.17 13.40
N PRO A 229 -12.17 12.99 14.46
CA PRO A 229 -11.91 14.42 14.35
C PRO A 229 -10.42 14.73 14.12
N GLY A 230 -10.16 15.80 13.35
CA GLY A 230 -8.86 16.45 13.25
C GLY A 230 -7.69 15.54 12.82
N VAL A 231 -6.57 15.66 13.54
CA VAL A 231 -5.29 15.01 13.25
C VAL A 231 -5.31 13.49 13.42
N HIS A 232 -6.32 12.95 14.11
CA HIS A 232 -6.48 11.50 14.28
C HIS A 232 -7.13 10.84 13.06
N GLY A 233 -7.92 11.57 12.27
CA GLY A 233 -8.67 10.99 11.16
C GLY A 233 -7.92 11.01 9.83
N ASN A 234 -7.62 12.21 9.35
CA ASN A 234 -7.16 12.43 7.98
C ASN A 234 -5.67 12.76 7.92
N VAL A 235 -4.92 11.94 7.19
CA VAL A 235 -3.49 12.14 6.94
C VAL A 235 -3.28 12.37 5.45
N ARG A 236 -2.67 13.50 5.11
CA ARG A 236 -2.34 13.82 3.71
C ARG A 236 -1.17 12.94 3.25
N SER A 237 -1.30 12.31 2.09
CA SER A 237 -0.23 11.52 1.48
C SER A 237 1.00 12.38 1.21
N ALA A 238 2.19 11.91 1.59
CA ALA A 238 3.47 12.48 1.20
C ALA A 238 3.94 11.96 -0.16
N ALA A 239 3.56 10.73 -0.51
CA ALA A 239 3.88 10.10 -1.77
C ALA A 239 2.81 10.36 -2.84
N MET A 240 3.28 10.58 -4.06
CA MET A 240 2.51 10.72 -5.29
C MET A 240 2.87 9.54 -6.19
N MET A 241 1.88 8.74 -6.58
CA MET A 241 2.06 7.58 -7.46
C MET A 241 1.24 7.79 -8.72
N ALA A 242 1.90 7.81 -9.88
CA ALA A 242 1.20 7.89 -11.15
C ALA A 242 0.71 6.51 -11.61
N HIS A 243 -0.27 6.51 -12.51
CA HIS A 243 -0.52 5.33 -13.33
C HIS A 243 0.71 5.06 -14.19
N ALA A 244 1.13 3.80 -14.27
CA ALA A 244 2.17 3.40 -15.19
C ALA A 244 1.56 2.97 -16.51
N PHE A 245 2.28 3.16 -17.61
CA PHE A 245 1.82 2.82 -18.95
C PHE A 245 2.97 2.40 -19.86
N THR A 246 2.70 1.62 -20.91
CA THR A 246 3.72 1.26 -21.89
C THR A 246 4.08 2.43 -22.80
N VAL A 247 5.36 2.56 -23.12
CA VAL A 247 5.85 3.62 -24.05
C VAL A 247 5.55 3.26 -25.51
N ASP A 248 5.41 1.97 -25.78
CA ASP A 248 4.96 1.34 -27.01
C ASP A 248 3.45 1.03 -26.97
N ALA A 249 2.87 0.83 -28.17
CA ALA A 249 1.47 0.46 -28.32
C ALA A 249 1.20 -0.91 -27.68
N LYS A 250 0.01 -1.07 -27.09
CA LYS A 250 -0.43 -2.30 -26.44
C LYS A 250 -0.49 -3.44 -27.45
N GLU A 251 0.22 -4.52 -27.12
CA GLU A 251 0.07 -5.82 -27.77
C GLU A 251 -0.69 -6.73 -26.81
N LEU A 252 -1.95 -7.03 -27.14
CA LEU A 252 -2.79 -7.95 -26.38
C LEU A 252 -2.60 -9.36 -26.90
N LEU A 253 -2.17 -10.26 -26.03
CA LEU A 253 -2.05 -11.67 -26.31
C LEU A 253 -3.16 -12.44 -25.60
N THR A 254 -3.83 -13.30 -26.35
CA THR A 254 -4.73 -14.32 -25.82
C THR A 254 -3.93 -15.60 -25.59
N ASP A 255 -4.08 -16.19 -24.41
CA ASP A 255 -3.50 -17.47 -24.04
C ASP A 255 -4.61 -18.44 -23.60
N ASP A 256 -4.86 -19.45 -24.42
CA ASP A 256 -5.83 -20.50 -24.16
C ASP A 256 -5.17 -21.63 -23.37
N PHE A 257 -5.77 -21.98 -22.23
CA PHE A 257 -5.26 -23.03 -21.36
C PHE A 257 -6.30 -24.12 -21.10
N VAL A 258 -5.79 -25.31 -20.83
CA VAL A 258 -6.57 -26.49 -20.51
C VAL A 258 -6.10 -27.07 -19.18
N THR A 259 -7.01 -27.66 -18.42
CA THR A 259 -6.65 -28.47 -17.24
C THR A 259 -6.92 -29.94 -17.53
N SER A 260 -6.00 -30.82 -17.15
CA SER A 260 -6.22 -32.27 -17.17
C SER A 260 -6.87 -32.74 -15.87
N ASP A 261 -7.71 -33.77 -15.95
CA ASP A 261 -8.11 -34.56 -14.80
C ASP A 261 -7.32 -35.88 -14.84
N GLU A 262 -6.41 -36.05 -13.89
CA GLU A 262 -5.48 -37.19 -13.85
C GLU A 262 -6.16 -38.50 -13.44
N TRP A 263 -7.37 -38.46 -12.85
CA TRP A 263 -8.17 -39.64 -12.53
C TRP A 263 -9.36 -39.84 -13.49
N GLY A 264 -9.57 -38.91 -14.41
CA GLY A 264 -10.62 -38.99 -15.42
C GLY A 264 -10.32 -40.09 -16.46
N SER A 265 -11.30 -40.97 -16.72
CA SER A 265 -11.18 -42.04 -17.71
C SER A 265 -11.39 -41.58 -19.17
N GLY A 266 -11.78 -40.32 -19.37
CA GLY A 266 -11.95 -39.70 -20.68
C GLY A 266 -10.84 -38.69 -20.93
N GLY A 267 -9.83 -39.08 -21.70
CA GLY A 267 -8.86 -38.12 -22.22
C GLY A 267 -9.58 -37.09 -23.09
N VAL A 268 -9.45 -35.81 -22.71
CA VAL A 268 -9.45 -34.55 -23.49
C VAL A 268 -10.01 -33.46 -22.54
N PHE A 269 -9.17 -32.99 -21.60
CA PHE A 269 -9.32 -31.77 -20.78
C PHE A 269 -10.60 -31.60 -19.92
N SER A 270 -10.44 -31.36 -18.62
CA SER A 270 -11.54 -31.14 -17.67
C SER A 270 -12.11 -29.72 -17.70
N ASN A 271 -11.27 -28.72 -17.95
CA ASN A 271 -11.70 -27.33 -18.14
C ASN A 271 -10.90 -26.68 -19.27
N LEU A 272 -11.56 -25.81 -20.02
CA LEU A 272 -10.96 -24.86 -20.95
C LEU A 272 -11.12 -23.46 -20.38
N GLY A 273 -10.09 -22.62 -20.51
CA GLY A 273 -10.16 -21.23 -20.12
C GLY A 273 -9.25 -20.37 -20.98
N GLU A 274 -9.54 -19.07 -20.97
CA GLU A 274 -8.76 -18.06 -21.67
C GLU A 274 -8.13 -17.11 -20.65
N GLN A 275 -6.93 -16.63 -20.93
CA GLN A 275 -6.35 -15.51 -20.22
C GLN A 275 -5.74 -14.48 -21.18
N TYR A 276 -5.74 -13.24 -20.74
CA TYR A 276 -5.25 -12.11 -21.52
C TYR A 276 -3.96 -11.56 -20.90
N LEU A 277 -2.93 -11.44 -21.72
CA LEU A 277 -1.58 -11.03 -21.37
C LEU A 277 -1.16 -9.83 -22.24
N ASN A 278 -0.18 -9.06 -21.76
CA ASN A 278 0.44 -7.99 -22.55
C ASN A 278 1.96 -8.05 -22.40
N SER A 279 2.64 -7.58 -23.44
CA SER A 279 4.08 -7.30 -23.45
C SER A 279 4.32 -5.81 -23.67
N GLY A 280 5.51 -5.32 -23.30
CA GLY A 280 5.92 -3.94 -23.60
C GLY A 280 6.86 -3.30 -22.57
N THR A 281 7.34 -2.10 -22.87
CA THR A 281 8.23 -1.33 -21.97
C THR A 281 7.41 -0.38 -21.11
N LEU A 282 7.26 -0.72 -19.83
CA LEU A 282 6.47 0.03 -18.86
C LEU A 282 7.24 1.22 -18.29
N TYR A 283 6.70 2.43 -18.46
CA TYR A 283 7.16 3.63 -17.77
C TYR A 283 6.40 3.82 -16.45
N ARG A 284 7.16 3.99 -15.37
CA ARG A 284 6.64 4.29 -14.02
C ARG A 284 7.22 5.60 -13.50
N TYR A 285 6.38 6.34 -12.79
CA TYR A 285 6.73 7.59 -12.14
C TYR A 285 6.13 7.66 -10.74
N ALA A 286 6.96 8.05 -9.77
CA ALA A 286 6.54 8.36 -8.41
C ALA A 286 7.32 9.56 -7.88
N ALA A 287 6.72 10.29 -6.94
CA ALA A 287 7.37 11.39 -6.25
C ALA A 287 7.04 11.40 -4.76
N LEU A 288 7.91 11.95 -3.93
CA LEU A 288 7.76 12.06 -2.48
C LEU A 288 8.01 13.50 -2.05
N ASP A 289 7.07 14.11 -1.31
CA ASP A 289 7.29 15.36 -0.59
C ASP A 289 7.95 15.08 0.77
N ARG A 290 9.22 15.43 0.88
CA ARG A 290 10.04 15.24 2.09
C ARG A 290 9.53 16.02 3.29
N ARG A 291 8.88 17.16 3.05
CA ARG A 291 8.34 18.03 4.11
C ARG A 291 7.04 17.44 4.63
N GLN A 292 6.17 16.99 3.73
CA GLN A 292 4.91 16.34 4.13
C GLN A 292 5.18 15.05 4.92
N LEU A 293 6.19 14.25 4.52
CA LEU A 293 6.57 13.05 5.26
C LEU A 293 6.97 13.38 6.71
N ARG A 294 7.83 14.38 6.91
CA ARG A 294 8.25 14.83 8.24
C ARG A 294 7.08 15.42 9.04
N ALA A 295 6.22 16.21 8.40
CA ALA A 295 5.03 16.75 9.05
C ALA A 295 4.08 15.65 9.54
N ASN A 296 3.92 14.58 8.76
CA ASN A 296 3.09 13.43 9.16
C ASN A 296 3.67 12.65 10.35
N LEU A 297 4.99 12.60 10.48
CA LEU A 297 5.70 11.89 11.56
C LEU A 297 5.93 12.76 12.80
N ALA A 298 5.81 14.08 12.70
CA ALA A 298 6.20 15.04 13.74
C ALA A 298 5.49 14.84 15.08
N ALA A 299 4.24 14.36 15.07
CA ALA A 299 3.48 14.08 16.29
C ALA A 299 3.90 12.79 17.00
N GLY A 300 4.71 11.94 16.35
CA GLY A 300 5.06 10.61 16.86
C GLY A 300 6.35 10.55 17.68
N ALA A 301 7.26 11.53 17.55
CA ALA A 301 8.54 11.54 18.27
C ALA A 301 9.23 12.91 18.22
N ASP A 302 10.38 13.03 18.89
CA ASP A 302 11.28 14.18 18.80
C ASP A 302 11.85 14.37 17.38
N THR A 303 12.34 15.58 17.08
CA THR A 303 12.84 15.95 15.75
C THR A 303 13.97 15.04 15.24
N GLY A 304 14.87 14.58 16.12
CA GLY A 304 15.98 13.71 15.73
C GLY A 304 15.50 12.32 15.34
N THR A 305 14.58 11.75 16.12
CA THR A 305 13.92 10.47 15.80
C THR A 305 13.11 10.57 14.50
N VAL A 306 12.35 11.65 14.33
CA VAL A 306 11.56 11.90 13.11
C VAL A 306 12.45 11.98 11.88
N GLU A 307 13.56 12.71 11.95
CA GLU A 307 14.50 12.84 10.82
C GLU A 307 15.07 11.46 10.42
N ARG A 308 15.53 10.68 11.41
CA ARG A 308 16.08 9.34 11.17
C ARG A 308 15.04 8.40 10.54
N ILE A 309 13.80 8.41 11.03
CA ILE A 309 12.72 7.57 10.47
C ILE A 309 12.34 8.06 9.07
N ALA A 310 12.25 9.37 8.84
CA ALA A 310 11.91 9.94 7.55
C ALA A 310 12.97 9.58 6.48
N GLN A 311 14.26 9.66 6.80
CA GLN A 311 15.34 9.27 5.89
C GLN A 311 15.29 7.77 5.53
N ARG A 312 15.10 6.89 6.52
CA ARG A 312 14.95 5.45 6.27
C ARG A 312 13.73 5.15 5.41
N THR A 313 12.60 5.76 5.76
CA THR A 313 11.34 5.62 5.01
C THR A 313 11.49 6.10 3.57
N GLU A 314 12.19 7.21 3.35
CA GLU A 314 12.51 7.71 2.01
C GLU A 314 13.33 6.69 1.22
N ARG A 315 14.46 6.21 1.78
CA ARG A 315 15.31 5.21 1.13
C ARG A 315 14.53 3.94 0.76
N ASP A 316 13.75 3.41 1.70
CA ASP A 316 12.98 2.19 1.49
C ASP A 316 11.86 2.41 0.47
N TRP A 317 11.19 3.57 0.51
CA TRP A 317 10.18 3.96 -0.48
C TRP A 317 10.79 4.13 -1.88
N THR A 318 11.92 4.84 -2.01
CA THR A 318 12.60 5.07 -3.29
C THR A 318 13.02 3.74 -3.93
N THR A 319 13.51 2.81 -3.11
CA THR A 319 13.84 1.44 -3.54
C THR A 319 12.56 0.68 -3.96
N ALA A 320 11.52 0.73 -3.13
CA ALA A 320 10.26 0.04 -3.39
C ALA A 320 9.61 0.48 -4.71
N VAL A 321 9.54 1.79 -4.98
CA VAL A 321 8.88 2.28 -6.21
C VAL A 321 9.69 1.99 -7.47
N ALA A 322 11.02 1.82 -7.35
CA ALA A 322 11.87 1.42 -8.47
C ALA A 322 11.74 -0.07 -8.81
N TYR A 323 11.57 -0.94 -7.82
CA TYR A 323 11.65 -2.40 -8.02
C TYR A 323 10.33 -3.15 -7.86
N ALA A 324 9.42 -2.71 -6.99
CA ALA A 324 8.21 -3.46 -6.70
C ALA A 324 7.23 -3.45 -7.88
N LEU A 325 6.78 -4.64 -8.29
CA LEU A 325 5.74 -4.86 -9.28
C LEU A 325 4.52 -5.53 -8.64
N PRO A 326 3.30 -5.32 -9.17
CA PRO A 326 2.13 -6.05 -8.73
C PRO A 326 2.27 -7.57 -8.88
N GLU A 327 1.65 -8.32 -7.97
CA GLU A 327 1.76 -9.78 -7.93
C GLU A 327 0.66 -10.53 -8.71
N ALA A 328 -0.21 -9.79 -9.41
CA ALA A 328 -1.33 -10.39 -10.12
C ALA A 328 -0.80 -11.34 -11.23
N ARG A 329 -1.24 -12.60 -11.18
CA ARG A 329 -0.81 -13.70 -12.08
C ARG A 329 0.70 -13.95 -12.12
N ARG A 330 1.49 -13.35 -11.21
CA ARG A 330 2.96 -13.44 -11.20
C ARG A 330 3.49 -14.86 -11.20
N THR A 331 2.87 -15.78 -10.45
CA THR A 331 3.30 -17.19 -10.38
C THR A 331 3.05 -17.96 -11.66
N ARG A 332 2.09 -17.53 -12.49
CA ARG A 332 1.76 -18.18 -13.76
C ARG A 332 2.56 -17.63 -14.94
N THR A 333 2.92 -16.35 -14.89
CA THR A 333 3.59 -15.66 -16.01
C THR A 333 5.06 -15.37 -15.75
N GLY A 334 5.60 -15.68 -14.57
CA GLY A 334 7.00 -15.38 -14.23
C GLY A 334 7.35 -13.89 -14.33
N SER A 335 6.42 -12.99 -14.02
CA SER A 335 6.52 -11.54 -14.33
C SER A 335 7.52 -10.74 -13.49
N TRP A 336 8.58 -11.37 -12.98
CA TRP A 336 9.68 -10.72 -12.30
C TRP A 336 10.64 -10.12 -13.31
N ALA A 337 10.71 -8.79 -13.38
CA ALA A 337 11.63 -8.09 -14.28
C ALA A 337 12.33 -6.94 -13.54
N PRO A 338 13.68 -6.87 -13.59
CA PRO A 338 14.39 -5.70 -13.10
C PRO A 338 14.13 -4.49 -14.02
N PRO A 339 14.16 -3.27 -13.50
CA PRO A 339 14.10 -2.08 -14.34
C PRO A 339 15.35 -1.97 -15.22
N THR A 340 15.13 -1.73 -16.51
CA THR A 340 16.17 -1.45 -17.51
C THR A 340 16.83 -0.10 -17.25
N LEU A 341 16.04 0.90 -16.81
CA LEU A 341 16.53 2.21 -16.40
C LEU A 341 15.83 2.63 -15.12
N VAL A 342 16.59 3.15 -14.17
CA VAL A 342 16.08 3.92 -13.03
C VAL A 342 16.80 5.26 -13.01
N VAL A 343 16.04 6.36 -12.92
CA VAL A 343 16.56 7.69 -12.60
C VAL A 343 15.84 8.16 -11.35
N ALA A 344 16.57 8.24 -10.23
CA ALA A 344 16.05 8.70 -8.96
C ALA A 344 16.78 9.99 -8.58
N ALA A 345 16.04 11.08 -8.35
CA ALA A 345 16.63 12.40 -8.20
C ALA A 345 15.86 13.30 -7.25
N THR A 346 16.53 14.35 -6.79
CA THR A 346 15.93 15.45 -6.05
C THR A 346 15.50 16.58 -6.99
N THR A 347 14.40 17.26 -6.66
CA THR A 347 13.83 18.36 -7.47
C THR A 347 13.08 19.39 -6.62
N ARG A 348 12.90 20.60 -7.15
CA ARG A 348 12.02 21.64 -6.56
C ARG A 348 10.54 21.38 -6.81
N ALA A 349 10.21 20.70 -7.90
CA ALA A 349 8.83 20.41 -8.30
C ALA A 349 8.73 18.98 -8.86
N PRO A 350 7.74 18.18 -8.43
CA PRO A 350 7.62 16.78 -8.79
C PRO A 350 6.97 16.62 -10.17
N TYR A 351 7.68 17.03 -11.24
CA TYR A 351 7.20 16.87 -12.61
C TYR A 351 7.38 15.45 -13.15
N THR A 352 6.35 14.94 -13.82
CA THR A 352 6.43 13.67 -14.55
C THR A 352 7.04 13.87 -15.94
N ALA A 353 7.79 12.87 -16.40
CA ALA A 353 8.28 12.78 -17.78
C ALA A 353 7.32 12.01 -18.71
N ALA A 354 6.05 11.81 -18.33
CA ALA A 354 5.08 11.11 -19.16
C ALA A 354 4.93 11.71 -20.57
N GLY A 355 5.06 13.04 -20.70
CA GLY A 355 5.04 13.74 -21.98
C GLY A 355 6.16 13.34 -22.94
N ALA A 356 7.27 12.79 -22.45
CA ALA A 356 8.33 12.23 -23.30
C ALA A 356 7.80 11.08 -24.19
N PHE A 357 6.73 10.42 -23.76
CA PHE A 357 6.15 9.28 -24.44
C PHE A 357 4.80 9.59 -25.08
N GLU A 358 4.45 10.85 -25.30
CA GLU A 358 3.22 11.20 -26.03
C GLU A 358 3.20 10.53 -27.40
N THR A 359 4.23 10.74 -28.23
CA THR A 359 4.45 9.97 -29.45
C THR A 359 4.89 8.54 -29.08
N PRO A 360 4.18 7.49 -29.53
CA PRO A 360 4.55 6.12 -29.21
C PRO A 360 5.92 5.75 -29.77
N ILE A 361 6.57 4.78 -29.13
CA ILE A 361 7.85 4.21 -29.59
C ILE A 361 7.56 2.87 -30.25
N ALA A 362 8.14 2.63 -31.44
CA ALA A 362 8.04 1.34 -32.10
C ALA A 362 8.83 0.27 -31.32
N PRO A 363 8.31 -0.96 -31.18
CA PRO A 363 9.04 -2.05 -30.55
C PRO A 363 10.25 -2.48 -31.42
N PRO A 364 11.37 -2.93 -30.83
CA PRO A 364 11.65 -2.98 -29.39
C PRO A 364 11.95 -1.59 -28.81
N ALA A 365 11.21 -1.20 -27.76
CA ALA A 365 11.19 0.19 -27.30
C ALA A 365 12.20 0.54 -26.21
N GLY A 366 12.80 -0.44 -25.50
CA GLY A 366 13.58 -0.23 -24.28
C GLY A 366 14.68 0.83 -24.37
N ILE A 367 15.59 0.70 -25.35
CA ILE A 367 16.74 1.61 -25.54
C ILE A 367 16.28 3.00 -25.99
N ALA A 368 15.36 3.05 -26.97
CA ALA A 368 14.81 4.31 -27.47
C ALA A 368 14.05 5.06 -26.36
N ALA A 369 13.34 4.34 -25.50
CA ALA A 369 12.65 4.91 -24.35
C ALA A 369 13.62 5.47 -23.31
N ALA A 370 14.72 4.76 -23.02
CA ALA A 370 15.75 5.22 -22.10
C ALA A 370 16.43 6.51 -22.57
N THR A 371 16.78 6.57 -23.86
CA THR A 371 17.35 7.77 -24.48
C THR A 371 16.36 8.94 -24.44
N ARG A 372 15.12 8.71 -24.88
CA ARG A 372 14.09 9.77 -24.90
C ARG A 372 13.74 10.28 -23.50
N LEU A 373 13.71 9.40 -22.51
CA LEU A 373 13.48 9.76 -21.11
C LEU A 373 14.59 10.67 -20.60
N THR A 374 15.85 10.25 -20.75
CA THR A 374 17.00 11.02 -20.25
C THR A 374 17.16 12.37 -20.96
N ASP A 375 16.90 12.44 -22.26
CA ASP A 375 16.83 13.69 -23.02
C ASP A 375 15.73 14.63 -22.52
N PHE A 376 14.56 14.10 -22.19
CA PHE A 376 13.46 14.89 -21.64
C PHE A 376 13.78 15.37 -20.22
N LEU A 377 14.33 14.49 -19.37
CA LEU A 377 14.73 14.82 -18.01
C LEU A 377 15.80 15.92 -17.96
N SER A 378 16.67 15.98 -18.97
CA SER A 378 17.67 17.04 -19.14
C SER A 378 17.05 18.43 -19.36
N ARG A 379 15.78 18.51 -19.76
CA ARG A 379 15.06 19.77 -20.03
C ARG A 379 14.23 20.27 -18.84
N ILE A 380 13.86 19.37 -17.91
CA ILE A 380 13.00 19.72 -16.76
C ILE A 380 13.76 20.04 -15.47
N GLY A 381 15.10 19.99 -15.50
CA GLY A 381 15.98 20.53 -14.46
C GLY A 381 16.00 19.73 -13.14
N LEU A 382 16.53 18.51 -13.17
CA LEU A 382 16.84 17.74 -11.95
C LEU A 382 18.03 18.38 -11.20
N HIS A 383 18.06 18.28 -9.87
CA HIS A 383 19.17 18.83 -9.07
C HIS A 383 20.36 17.86 -8.98
N ALA A 384 20.15 16.76 -8.28
CA ALA A 384 21.14 15.74 -8.03
C ALA A 384 20.44 14.40 -7.84
N GLY A 385 21.09 13.31 -8.23
CA GLY A 385 20.51 11.99 -8.12
C GLY A 385 21.39 10.91 -8.71
N ILE A 386 20.80 9.73 -8.86
CA ILE A 386 21.48 8.57 -9.40
C ILE A 386 20.73 7.98 -10.59
N GLY A 387 21.49 7.43 -11.52
CA GLY A 387 21.00 6.57 -12.59
C GLY A 387 21.44 5.12 -12.35
N ARG A 388 20.58 4.17 -12.70
CA ARG A 388 20.96 2.75 -12.86
C ARG A 388 20.55 2.26 -14.24
N TRP A 389 21.46 1.56 -14.89
CA TRP A 389 21.30 1.07 -16.26
C TRP A 389 21.51 -0.44 -16.30
N LEU A 390 20.49 -1.15 -16.77
CA LEU A 390 20.54 -2.58 -17.04
C LEU A 390 20.08 -2.81 -18.49
N PRO A 391 21.00 -2.73 -19.46
CA PRO A 391 20.65 -2.85 -20.87
C PRO A 391 20.15 -4.27 -21.20
N PRO A 392 19.16 -4.43 -22.10
CA PRO A 392 18.69 -5.75 -22.51
C PRO A 392 19.76 -6.62 -23.19
N ALA A 393 20.67 -6.03 -23.97
CA ALA A 393 21.67 -6.74 -24.77
C ALA A 393 23.09 -6.19 -24.59
N GLY A 394 23.37 -5.45 -23.51
CA GLY A 394 24.69 -4.87 -23.24
C GLY A 394 24.94 -3.52 -23.91
N GLU A 395 23.89 -2.83 -24.37
CA GLU A 395 23.99 -1.50 -24.97
C GLU A 395 24.57 -0.46 -24.00
N SER A 396 25.27 0.53 -24.56
CA SER A 396 25.83 1.63 -23.78
C SER A 396 24.72 2.43 -23.10
N ALA A 397 25.03 2.91 -21.88
CA ALA A 397 24.10 3.74 -21.12
C ALA A 397 23.80 5.05 -21.87
N PRO A 398 22.53 5.52 -21.86
CA PRO A 398 22.19 6.81 -22.46
C PRO A 398 22.87 7.97 -21.72
N ARG A 399 22.89 9.16 -22.33
CA ARG A 399 23.43 10.35 -21.65
C ARG A 399 22.52 10.75 -20.50
N LEU A 400 23.05 10.84 -19.28
CA LEU A 400 22.28 11.31 -18.13
C LEU A 400 22.09 12.84 -18.13
N PRO A 401 20.99 13.32 -17.51
CA PRO A 401 20.84 14.73 -17.15
C PRO A 401 22.00 15.21 -16.27
N GLN A 402 22.30 16.50 -16.34
CA GLN A 402 23.28 17.14 -15.45
C GLN A 402 22.90 16.90 -13.98
N GLY A 403 23.89 16.59 -13.14
CA GLY A 403 23.70 16.33 -11.71
C GLY A 403 23.30 14.88 -11.38
N ILE A 404 23.00 14.05 -12.37
CA ILE A 404 22.73 12.62 -12.17
C ILE A 404 24.00 11.82 -12.48
N THR A 405 24.41 10.95 -11.55
CA THR A 405 25.56 10.06 -11.72
C THR A 405 25.11 8.61 -11.85
N TRP A 406 25.75 7.84 -12.74
CA TRP A 406 25.56 6.40 -12.75
C TRP A 406 26.08 5.80 -11.44
N GLU A 407 25.26 5.00 -10.78
CA GLU A 407 25.74 4.20 -9.67
C GLU A 407 26.41 2.94 -10.23
N ASP A 408 27.69 2.76 -9.92
CA ASP A 408 28.49 1.63 -10.38
C ASP A 408 28.13 0.39 -9.57
N ARG A 409 26.99 -0.21 -9.90
CA ARG A 409 26.61 -1.55 -9.45
C ARG A 409 26.22 -2.35 -10.68
N ARG A 410 27.23 -2.98 -11.28
CA ARG A 410 26.98 -4.17 -12.09
C ARG A 410 26.22 -5.17 -11.19
N PRO A 411 25.22 -5.88 -11.73
CA PRO A 411 24.43 -6.83 -10.95
C PRO A 411 25.29 -7.83 -10.19
#